data_AF-A0A7K9UL80-F1
#
_entry.id   AF-A0A7K9UL80-F1
#
_cell.length_a   1.000
_cell.length_b   1.000
_cell.length_c   1.000
_cell.angle_alpha   90.00
_cell.angle_beta   90.00
_cell.angle_gamma   90.00
#
_symmetry.space_group_name_H-M   'P 1'
#
loop_
_entity.id
_entity.type
_entity.pdbx_description
1 polymer ?
#
loop_
_entity_poly.entity_id
_entity_poly.type
_entity_poly.pdbx_seq_one_letter_code
_entity_poly.pdbx_strand_id
1 'polypeptide(L)'
;KVKGSVGFPQVPAHLQNSWESYYMEILMVTGLLAYIMNYIIGKNKNNRLAHAWFNTHRELLESNFALVAEFPYEKHLLLTVLFFLEPHCYLPANHCTLGMFSNLPFLKRQDLLNVLARMMRPASDQVQIKVTMNDEDMDTYVFAVGTRKALVRLQKEMQDLSEFCSDKPKSGAKYGLPDSLAILSEMGEVTEGMMDAKMIHFLTHYADKIESIQFSDQFSGPKLMQEEGQLTKLPETKKTLLFTFNVPGLGNTSPKDMESLLPLMSMVIYSIDKAKKFRLNREGKQKADKNRARVEENFLKLTHVQRQEAAQSRREEKKRAEKERIMNEEDPEKQRRLEEAALRREQKKLEKKQMKMKQIKVKAM
;
A
#
# COMPACT_ATOMS: atom_id res chain seq x y z
N LYS A 1 -11.00 -38.26 86.50
CA LYS A 1 -10.92 -38.71 85.09
C LYS A 1 -11.34 -37.56 84.18
N VAL A 2 -10.40 -37.13 83.35
CA VAL A 2 -10.43 -35.95 82.49
C VAL A 2 -11.54 -36.05 81.44
N LYS A 3 -12.46 -35.08 81.38
CA LYS A 3 -13.29 -34.83 80.19
C LYS A 3 -12.44 -34.01 79.22
N GLY A 4 -11.80 -34.69 78.28
CA GLY A 4 -11.12 -34.05 77.17
C GLY A 4 -12.15 -33.53 76.17
N SER A 5 -12.34 -32.22 76.12
CA SER A 5 -13.04 -31.54 75.03
C SER A 5 -12.19 -31.66 73.76
N VAL A 6 -12.73 -32.31 72.73
CA VAL A 6 -12.13 -32.33 71.39
C VAL A 6 -12.23 -30.91 70.82
N GLY A 7 -11.12 -30.17 70.84
CA GLY A 7 -11.01 -28.88 70.18
C GLY A 7 -10.86 -29.10 68.68
N PHE A 8 -11.82 -28.64 67.89
CA PHE A 8 -11.63 -28.51 66.44
C PHE A 8 -10.46 -27.55 66.20
N PRO A 9 -9.44 -27.92 65.40
CA PRO A 9 -8.37 -26.99 65.08
C PRO A 9 -8.97 -25.82 64.31
N GLN A 10 -8.82 -24.60 64.86
CA GLN A 10 -9.14 -23.37 64.13
C GLN A 10 -8.25 -23.31 62.89
N VAL A 11 -8.87 -23.47 61.73
CA VAL A 11 -8.20 -23.30 60.45
C VAL A 11 -7.71 -21.84 60.39
N PRO A 12 -6.41 -21.59 60.11
CA PRO A 12 -5.84 -20.26 60.07
C PRO A 12 -6.64 -19.32 59.14
N ALA A 13 -6.83 -18.06 59.56
CA ALA A 13 -7.64 -17.09 58.81
C ALA A 13 -7.18 -16.86 57.35
N HIS A 14 -5.90 -17.12 57.03
CA HIS A 14 -5.36 -17.03 55.66
C HIS A 14 -5.79 -18.19 54.73
N LEU A 15 -6.36 -19.27 55.29
CA LEU A 15 -6.94 -20.40 54.56
C LEU A 15 -8.48 -20.27 54.44
N GLN A 16 -9.07 -19.25 55.04
CA GLN A 16 -10.48 -18.91 54.81
C GLN A 16 -10.54 -18.15 53.49
N ASN A 17 -10.96 -18.83 52.40
CA ASN A 17 -11.32 -18.18 51.14
C ASN A 17 -12.51 -17.25 51.39
N SER A 18 -12.22 -16.01 51.77
CA SER A 18 -13.22 -14.96 51.86
C SER A 18 -13.59 -14.52 50.45
N TRP A 19 -14.89 -14.27 50.23
CA TRP A 19 -15.42 -13.73 48.97
C TRP A 19 -14.74 -12.40 48.57
N GLU A 20 -14.09 -11.74 49.51
CA GLU A 20 -13.33 -10.52 49.32
C GLU A 20 -12.04 -10.72 48.51
N SER A 21 -11.41 -11.90 48.58
CA SER A 21 -10.23 -12.22 47.75
C SER A 21 -10.59 -12.32 46.26
N TYR A 22 -11.86 -12.61 45.95
CA TYR A 22 -12.34 -12.73 44.58
C TYR A 22 -12.75 -11.40 43.93
N TYR A 23 -12.74 -10.27 44.65
CA TYR A 23 -13.11 -8.98 44.03
C TYR A 23 -12.26 -8.63 42.81
N MET A 24 -10.95 -8.87 42.90
CA MET A 24 -10.03 -8.62 41.78
C MET A 24 -10.25 -9.62 40.63
N GLU A 25 -10.54 -10.89 40.94
CA GLU A 25 -10.84 -11.91 39.94
C GLU A 25 -12.18 -11.64 39.23
N ILE A 26 -13.23 -11.30 39.98
CA ILE A 26 -14.55 -10.93 39.45
C ILE A 26 -14.44 -9.67 38.59
N LEU A 27 -13.65 -8.68 39.00
CA LEU A 27 -13.41 -7.46 38.22
C LEU A 27 -12.68 -7.79 36.90
N MET A 28 -11.65 -8.63 36.94
CA MET A 28 -10.93 -9.09 35.74
C MET A 28 -11.82 -9.89 34.80
N VAL A 29 -12.62 -10.82 35.33
CA VAL A 29 -13.58 -11.61 34.53
C VAL A 29 -14.66 -10.70 33.92
N THR A 30 -15.18 -9.74 34.68
CA THR A 30 -16.16 -8.76 34.17
C THR A 30 -15.56 -7.90 33.07
N GLY A 31 -14.32 -7.43 33.24
CA GLY A 31 -13.59 -6.69 32.21
C GLY A 31 -13.34 -7.52 30.95
N LEU A 32 -12.97 -8.79 31.10
CA LEU A 32 -12.78 -9.71 29.98
C LEU A 32 -14.10 -10.00 29.24
N LEU A 33 -15.19 -10.21 29.97
CA LEU A 33 -16.52 -10.40 29.38
C LEU A 33 -16.97 -9.15 28.63
N ALA A 34 -16.77 -7.95 29.19
CA ALA A 34 -17.05 -6.70 28.51
C ALA A 34 -16.23 -6.55 27.22
N TYR A 35 -14.94 -6.92 27.26
CA TYR A 35 -14.07 -6.93 26.08
C TYR A 35 -14.56 -7.89 24.99
N ILE A 36 -14.91 -9.13 25.36
CA ILE A 36 -15.43 -10.15 24.44
C ILE A 36 -16.77 -9.70 23.84
N MET A 37 -17.68 -9.15 24.65
CA MET A 37 -18.95 -8.62 24.16
C MET A 37 -18.73 -7.47 23.17
N ASN A 38 -17.83 -6.53 23.46
CA ASN A 38 -17.49 -5.46 22.53
C ASN A 38 -16.91 -6.00 21.21
N TYR A 39 -16.05 -7.03 21.28
CA TYR A 39 -15.51 -7.70 20.11
C TYR A 39 -16.62 -8.30 19.23
N ILE A 40 -17.55 -9.06 19.83
CA ILE A 40 -18.66 -9.72 19.12
C ILE A 40 -19.59 -8.66 18.49
N ILE A 41 -19.97 -7.63 19.26
CA ILE A 41 -20.84 -6.55 18.76
C ILE A 41 -20.16 -5.78 17.63
N GLY A 42 -18.87 -5.44 17.79
CA GLY A 42 -18.09 -4.73 16.77
C GLY A 42 -17.96 -5.54 15.48
N LYS A 43 -17.66 -6.84 15.59
CA LYS A 43 -17.59 -7.76 14.45
C LYS A 43 -18.95 -7.88 13.73
N ASN A 44 -20.04 -8.07 14.48
CA ASN A 44 -21.37 -8.20 13.91
C ASN A 44 -21.84 -6.90 13.22
N LYS A 45 -21.52 -5.73 13.79
CA LYS A 45 -21.82 -4.43 13.16
C LYS A 45 -21.08 -4.25 11.84
N ASN A 46 -19.77 -4.52 11.81
CA ASN A 46 -18.98 -4.42 10.58
C ASN A 46 -19.49 -5.42 9.52
N ASN A 47 -19.82 -6.64 9.92
CA ASN A 47 -20.36 -7.64 9.00
C ASN A 47 -21.72 -7.20 8.42
N ARG A 48 -22.62 -6.67 9.26
CA ARG A 48 -23.91 -6.15 8.80
C ARG A 48 -23.75 -4.99 7.81
N LEU A 49 -22.80 -4.09 8.04
CA LEU A 49 -22.50 -2.99 7.11
C LEU A 49 -21.94 -3.49 5.78
N ALA A 50 -21.04 -4.47 5.82
CA ALA A 50 -20.48 -5.10 4.63
C ALA A 50 -21.57 -5.78 3.78
N HIS A 51 -22.44 -6.58 4.41
CA HIS A 51 -23.57 -7.20 3.72
C HIS A 51 -24.57 -6.19 3.18
N ALA A 52 -24.86 -5.12 3.92
CA ALA A 52 -25.73 -4.05 3.43
C ALA A 52 -25.16 -3.41 2.17
N TRP A 53 -23.88 -3.02 2.19
CA TRP A 53 -23.20 -2.47 1.02
C TRP A 53 -23.26 -3.46 -0.15
N PHE A 54 -22.88 -4.73 0.06
CA PHE A 54 -22.86 -5.71 -1.01
C PHE A 54 -24.25 -5.92 -1.63
N ASN A 55 -25.28 -6.15 -0.81
CA ASN A 55 -26.63 -6.41 -1.30
C ASN A 55 -27.18 -5.24 -2.12
N THR A 56 -26.91 -3.99 -1.71
CA THR A 56 -27.37 -2.82 -2.48
C THR A 56 -26.68 -2.70 -3.83
N HIS A 57 -25.38 -3.01 -3.91
CA HIS A 57 -24.62 -2.87 -5.15
C HIS A 57 -24.70 -4.10 -6.05
N ARG A 58 -25.16 -5.24 -5.52
CA ARG A 58 -25.17 -6.53 -6.19
C ARG A 58 -25.85 -6.49 -7.56
N GLU A 59 -27.04 -5.90 -7.67
CA GLU A 59 -27.79 -5.83 -8.93
C GLU A 59 -27.05 -5.02 -10.01
N LEU A 60 -26.43 -3.90 -9.62
CA LEU A 60 -25.59 -3.10 -10.52
C LEU A 60 -24.34 -3.88 -10.96
N LEU A 61 -23.81 -4.72 -10.09
CA LEU A 61 -22.60 -5.50 -10.37
C LEU A 61 -22.90 -6.72 -11.24
N GLU A 62 -23.97 -7.47 -10.95
CA GLU A 62 -24.42 -8.62 -11.75
C GLU A 62 -24.85 -8.21 -13.18
N SER A 63 -25.34 -6.99 -13.36
CA SER A 63 -25.69 -6.47 -14.69
C SER A 63 -24.47 -6.06 -15.53
N ASN A 64 -23.33 -5.73 -14.90
CA ASN A 64 -22.13 -5.23 -15.59
C ASN A 64 -20.97 -6.24 -15.63
N PHE A 65 -20.95 -7.24 -14.74
CA PHE A 65 -19.86 -8.22 -14.62
C PHE A 65 -20.37 -9.64 -14.81
N ALA A 66 -19.60 -10.45 -15.55
CA ALA A 66 -19.94 -11.83 -15.87
C ALA A 66 -19.85 -12.77 -14.65
N LEU A 67 -18.95 -12.48 -13.71
CA LEU A 67 -18.77 -13.27 -12.49
C LEU A 67 -18.59 -12.35 -11.29
N VAL A 68 -19.46 -12.53 -10.30
CA VAL A 68 -19.42 -11.88 -8.99
C VAL A 68 -19.09 -12.93 -7.95
N ALA A 69 -17.91 -12.85 -7.33
CA ALA A 69 -17.46 -13.80 -6.33
C ALA A 69 -17.09 -13.10 -5.00
N GLU A 70 -17.69 -13.57 -3.92
CA GLU A 70 -17.34 -13.17 -2.55
C GLU A 70 -16.20 -14.05 -2.02
N PHE A 71 -15.15 -13.42 -1.49
CA PHE A 71 -14.06 -14.13 -0.82
C PHE A 71 -13.95 -13.64 0.64
N PRO A 72 -14.06 -14.54 1.63
CA PRO A 72 -13.68 -14.21 3.00
C PRO A 72 -12.15 -14.10 3.09
N TYR A 73 -11.62 -12.90 3.31
CA TYR A 73 -10.19 -12.73 3.54
C TYR A 73 -9.86 -13.14 4.98
N GLU A 74 -9.18 -14.27 5.19
CA GLU A 74 -8.95 -14.85 6.53
C GLU A 74 -8.14 -13.96 7.49
N LYS A 75 -7.39 -12.96 7.01
CA LYS A 75 -6.47 -12.16 7.84
C LYS A 75 -7.02 -10.82 8.33
N HIS A 76 -8.09 -10.31 7.71
CA HIS A 76 -8.74 -9.08 8.13
C HIS A 76 -10.25 -9.21 7.90
N LEU A 77 -11.06 -8.74 8.84
CA LEU A 77 -12.53 -8.66 8.80
C LEU A 77 -13.05 -7.78 7.64
N LEU A 78 -12.68 -8.11 6.41
CA LEU A 78 -12.90 -7.37 5.18
C LEU A 78 -13.69 -8.28 4.25
N LEU A 79 -14.89 -7.83 3.86
CA LEU A 79 -15.55 -8.39 2.71
C LEU A 79 -14.71 -7.99 1.50
N THR A 80 -14.08 -8.99 0.87
CA THR A 80 -13.38 -8.81 -0.39
C THR A 80 -14.30 -9.35 -1.47
N VAL A 81 -14.75 -8.48 -2.36
CA VAL A 81 -15.52 -8.89 -3.52
C VAL A 81 -14.66 -8.74 -4.74
N LEU A 82 -14.47 -9.85 -5.44
CA LEU A 82 -13.74 -9.92 -6.70
C LEU A 82 -14.77 -10.05 -7.82
N PHE A 83 -14.69 -9.13 -8.78
CA PHE A 83 -15.53 -9.09 -9.96
C PHE A 83 -14.66 -9.33 -11.18
N PHE A 84 -15.04 -10.30 -12.01
CA PHE A 84 -14.34 -10.59 -13.25
C PHE A 84 -15.24 -10.22 -14.43
N LEU A 85 -14.70 -9.51 -15.41
CA LEU A 85 -15.44 -9.20 -16.64
C LEU A 85 -15.43 -10.38 -17.62
N GLU A 86 -14.50 -11.34 -17.47
CA GLU A 86 -14.35 -12.50 -18.36
C GLU A 86 -14.68 -13.84 -17.66
N PRO A 87 -15.38 -14.77 -18.36
CA PRO A 87 -15.86 -16.04 -17.79
C PRO A 87 -14.78 -17.11 -17.57
N HIS A 88 -13.52 -16.88 -17.97
CA HIS A 88 -12.42 -17.84 -17.83
C HIS A 88 -11.55 -17.63 -16.58
N CYS A 89 -11.90 -16.68 -15.72
CA CYS A 89 -11.14 -16.33 -14.53
C CYS A 89 -11.57 -17.11 -13.28
N TYR A 90 -11.21 -18.39 -13.22
CA TYR A 90 -11.15 -19.15 -11.95
C TYR A 90 -9.67 -19.18 -11.49
N LEU A 91 -9.38 -18.67 -10.30
CA LEU A 91 -8.09 -18.51 -9.58
C LEU A 91 -6.83 -19.28 -10.10
N PRO A 92 -5.59 -18.74 -9.98
CA PRO A 92 -5.14 -17.62 -9.16
C PRO A 92 -4.50 -16.44 -9.94
N ALA A 93 -4.80 -15.22 -9.47
CA ALA A 93 -4.02 -13.98 -9.41
C ALA A 93 -3.12 -13.46 -10.57
N ASN A 94 -2.80 -14.20 -11.63
CA ASN A 94 -1.85 -13.76 -12.66
C ASN A 94 -2.37 -13.84 -14.10
N HIS A 95 -3.63 -14.22 -14.31
CA HIS A 95 -4.24 -14.35 -15.65
C HIS A 95 -5.63 -13.70 -15.78
N CYS A 96 -5.99 -12.80 -14.85
CA CYS A 96 -7.18 -11.98 -15.01
C CYS A 96 -6.78 -10.59 -15.46
N THR A 97 -6.90 -10.38 -16.76
CA THR A 97 -6.61 -9.15 -17.51
C THR A 97 -7.59 -8.02 -17.18
N LEU A 98 -8.81 -8.34 -16.72
CA LEU A 98 -9.81 -7.36 -16.34
C LEU A 98 -10.60 -7.80 -15.10
N GLY A 99 -10.39 -7.12 -13.98
CA GLY A 99 -11.05 -7.43 -12.72
C GLY A 99 -11.20 -6.22 -11.81
N MET A 100 -12.31 -6.14 -11.10
CA MET A 100 -12.55 -5.14 -10.08
C MET A 100 -12.51 -5.80 -8.70
N PHE A 101 -11.83 -5.14 -7.77
CA PHE A 101 -11.62 -5.56 -6.40
C PHE A 101 -12.14 -4.45 -5.50
N SER A 102 -13.16 -4.73 -4.70
CA SER A 102 -13.62 -3.81 -3.66
C SER A 102 -13.17 -4.29 -2.28
N ASN A 103 -12.48 -3.41 -1.57
CA ASN A 103 -12.07 -3.56 -0.18
C ASN A 103 -12.77 -2.51 0.67
N LEU A 104 -13.43 -2.95 1.73
CA LEU A 104 -14.07 -2.07 2.70
C LEU A 104 -13.28 -2.10 4.02
N PRO A 105 -12.21 -1.29 4.15
CA PRO A 105 -11.49 -1.17 5.41
C PRO A 105 -12.36 -0.45 6.44
N PHE A 106 -13.17 -1.24 7.16
CA PHE A 106 -13.95 -0.74 8.28
C PHE A 106 -13.06 -0.37 9.46
N LEU A 107 -13.49 0.62 10.21
CA LEU A 107 -12.87 0.94 11.49
C LEU A 107 -12.92 -0.27 12.43
N LYS A 108 -11.85 -0.48 13.20
CA LYS A 108 -11.72 -1.58 14.17
C LYS A 108 -12.64 -1.38 15.37
N ARG A 109 -13.95 -1.55 15.21
CA ARG A 109 -14.98 -1.42 16.28
C ARG A 109 -14.85 -2.49 17.36
N GLN A 110 -14.25 -3.62 17.01
CA GLN A 110 -14.00 -4.75 17.89
C GLN A 110 -12.88 -4.52 18.93
N ASP A 111 -12.04 -3.50 18.73
CA ASP A 111 -10.90 -3.21 19.59
C ASP A 111 -11.16 -1.94 20.42
N LEU A 112 -11.20 -2.10 21.75
CA LEU A 112 -11.48 -1.03 22.71
C LEU A 112 -10.45 0.09 22.66
N LEU A 113 -9.17 -0.20 22.43
CA LEU A 113 -8.13 0.84 22.35
C LEU A 113 -8.36 1.73 21.13
N ASN A 114 -8.74 1.12 20.01
CA ASN A 114 -9.11 1.85 18.80
C ASN A 114 -10.45 2.60 18.96
N VAL A 115 -11.39 2.12 19.78
CA VAL A 115 -12.60 2.89 20.15
C VAL A 115 -12.21 4.15 20.95
N LEU A 116 -11.34 4.02 21.94
CA LEU A 116 -10.90 5.14 22.77
C LEU A 116 -10.08 6.16 21.97
N ALA A 117 -9.15 5.70 21.13
CA ALA A 117 -8.36 6.58 20.26
C ALA A 117 -9.24 7.40 19.30
N ARG A 118 -10.37 6.83 18.84
CA ARG A 118 -11.34 7.52 17.98
C ARG A 118 -12.07 8.66 18.67
N MET A 119 -12.21 8.63 19.99
CA MET A 119 -12.77 9.75 20.74
C MET A 119 -11.91 11.01 20.56
N MET A 120 -10.60 10.87 20.34
CA MET A 120 -9.69 11.99 20.06
C MET A 120 -9.53 12.31 18.58
N ARG A 121 -9.66 11.33 17.68
CA ARG A 121 -9.58 11.56 16.22
C ARG A 121 -10.74 10.88 15.49
N PRO A 122 -11.73 11.66 15.00
CA PRO A 122 -12.79 11.14 14.15
C PRO A 122 -12.21 10.53 12.88
N ALA A 123 -12.73 9.37 12.48
CA ALA A 123 -12.37 8.71 11.24
C ALA A 123 -13.65 8.16 10.60
N SER A 124 -13.71 8.17 9.28
CA SER A 124 -14.80 7.55 8.51
C SER A 124 -14.39 6.14 8.07
N ASP A 125 -15.38 5.27 7.86
CA ASP A 125 -15.12 4.04 7.11
C ASP A 125 -14.79 4.42 5.65
N GLN A 126 -14.00 3.59 4.98
CA GLN A 126 -13.64 3.80 3.58
C GLN A 126 -14.10 2.62 2.72
N VAL A 127 -14.37 2.91 1.46
CA VAL A 127 -14.60 1.93 0.39
C VAL A 127 -13.53 2.16 -0.67
N GLN A 128 -12.63 1.20 -0.81
CA GLN A 128 -11.55 1.21 -1.78
C GLN A 128 -11.89 0.26 -2.92
N ILE A 129 -11.91 0.77 -4.14
CA ILE A 129 -12.20 0.00 -5.34
C ILE A 129 -10.98 0.08 -6.24
N LYS A 130 -10.43 -1.09 -6.57
CA LYS A 130 -9.29 -1.26 -7.45
C LYS A 130 -9.76 -1.99 -8.70
N VAL A 131 -9.66 -1.36 -9.85
CA VAL A 131 -9.96 -1.97 -11.15
C VAL A 131 -8.64 -2.20 -11.86
N THR A 132 -8.29 -3.45 -12.13
CA THR A 132 -7.17 -3.81 -13.00
C THR A 132 -7.70 -3.82 -14.43
N MET A 133 -7.10 -3.00 -15.28
CA MET A 133 -7.43 -2.86 -16.70
C MET A 133 -6.48 -3.70 -17.56
N ASN A 134 -6.95 -4.07 -18.76
CA ASN A 134 -6.12 -4.78 -19.72
C ASN A 134 -5.09 -3.84 -20.36
N ASP A 135 -3.96 -4.37 -20.80
CA ASP A 135 -2.84 -3.58 -21.33
C ASP A 135 -3.17 -2.93 -22.68
N GLU A 136 -4.10 -3.46 -23.46
CA GLU A 136 -4.50 -2.89 -24.76
C GLU A 136 -5.58 -1.79 -24.62
N ASP A 137 -6.33 -1.85 -23.53
CA ASP A 137 -7.56 -1.06 -23.36
C ASP A 137 -7.29 0.39 -22.95
N MET A 138 -6.19 0.68 -22.26
CA MET A 138 -5.89 2.01 -21.71
C MET A 138 -4.58 2.57 -22.25
N ASP A 139 -4.57 3.84 -22.65
CA ASP A 139 -3.34 4.53 -23.05
C ASP A 139 -2.44 4.84 -21.86
N THR A 140 -1.20 5.24 -22.16
CA THR A 140 -0.15 5.47 -21.18
C THR A 140 -0.31 6.83 -20.51
N TYR A 141 -1.03 6.89 -19.38
CA TYR A 141 -1.09 8.10 -18.56
C TYR A 141 -1.30 7.93 -17.06
N VAL A 142 -0.89 8.97 -16.31
CA VAL A 142 -1.10 9.10 -14.86
C VAL A 142 -1.94 10.33 -14.51
N PHE A 143 -3.05 10.09 -13.82
CA PHE A 143 -4.02 11.12 -13.46
C PHE A 143 -4.64 10.82 -12.09
N ALA A 144 -4.76 11.81 -11.21
CA ALA A 144 -5.45 11.68 -9.95
C ALA A 144 -6.25 12.94 -9.57
N VAL A 145 -7.40 12.73 -8.95
CA VAL A 145 -8.26 13.78 -8.41
C VAL A 145 -8.72 13.39 -7.01
N GLY A 146 -8.75 14.33 -6.08
CA GLY A 146 -9.12 14.03 -4.71
C GLY A 146 -8.89 15.20 -3.78
N THR A 147 -9.08 14.97 -2.48
CA THR A 147 -8.79 16.01 -1.50
C THR A 147 -7.30 16.34 -1.49
N ARG A 148 -6.95 17.61 -1.30
CA ARG A 148 -5.54 18.06 -1.29
C ARG A 148 -4.70 17.26 -0.28
N LYS A 149 -5.26 16.91 0.88
CA LYS A 149 -4.60 16.11 1.91
C LYS A 149 -4.33 14.68 1.43
N ALA A 150 -5.32 14.02 0.83
CA ALA A 150 -5.19 12.67 0.31
C ALA A 150 -4.18 12.61 -0.86
N LEU A 151 -4.21 13.56 -1.79
CA LEU A 151 -3.28 13.58 -2.92
C LEU A 151 -1.82 13.78 -2.49
N VAL A 152 -1.55 14.66 -1.53
CA VAL A 152 -0.18 14.84 -1.00
C VAL A 152 0.30 13.57 -0.29
N ARG A 153 -0.59 12.86 0.40
CA ARG A 153 -0.28 11.57 1.02
C ARG A 153 0.02 10.51 -0.05
N LEU A 154 -0.84 10.39 -1.06
CA LEU A 154 -0.68 9.45 -2.17
C LEU A 154 0.59 9.71 -2.99
N GLN A 155 0.97 10.96 -3.26
CA GLN A 155 2.25 11.31 -3.89
C GLN A 155 3.46 10.79 -3.12
N LYS A 156 3.36 10.73 -1.78
CA LYS A 156 4.44 10.19 -0.94
C LYS A 156 4.41 8.67 -0.90
N GLU A 157 3.23 8.09 -0.77
CA GLU A 157 3.02 6.65 -0.60
C GLU A 157 3.13 5.85 -1.89
N MET A 158 2.80 6.41 -3.06
CA MET A 158 2.71 5.69 -4.33
C MET A 158 3.84 6.11 -5.29
N GLN A 159 4.52 5.14 -5.88
CA GLN A 159 5.70 5.41 -6.73
C GLN A 159 5.31 6.16 -8.00
N ASP A 160 4.24 5.72 -8.65
CA ASP A 160 3.72 6.28 -9.89
C ASP A 160 3.40 7.78 -9.78
N LEU A 161 2.61 8.20 -8.81
CA LEU A 161 2.26 9.61 -8.63
C LEU A 161 3.49 10.46 -8.30
N SER A 162 4.48 9.90 -7.61
CA SER A 162 5.70 10.61 -7.26
C SER A 162 6.64 10.84 -8.43
N GLU A 163 6.74 9.86 -9.33
CA GLU A 163 7.69 9.88 -10.44
C GLU A 163 7.10 10.60 -11.65
N PHE A 164 5.82 10.36 -11.95
CA PHE A 164 5.17 10.91 -13.14
C PHE A 164 4.50 12.27 -12.87
N CYS A 165 4.12 12.55 -11.62
CA CYS A 165 3.39 13.77 -11.26
C CYS A 165 4.08 14.54 -10.12
N SER A 166 5.27 15.06 -10.44
CA SER A 166 6.12 15.83 -9.52
C SER A 166 5.55 17.22 -9.14
N ASP A 167 4.56 17.70 -9.87
CA ASP A 167 3.89 18.96 -9.58
C ASP A 167 3.06 18.88 -8.28
N LYS A 168 2.99 20.01 -7.56
CA LYS A 168 2.05 20.14 -6.43
C LYS A 168 0.60 20.02 -6.93
N PRO A 169 -0.32 19.43 -6.15
CA PRO A 169 -1.73 19.34 -6.53
C PRO A 169 -2.32 20.71 -6.91
N LYS A 170 -2.77 20.83 -8.14
CA LYS A 170 -3.32 22.06 -8.73
C LYS A 170 -4.79 22.20 -8.32
N SER A 171 -5.27 23.43 -8.19
CA SER A 171 -6.69 23.67 -7.94
C SER A 171 -7.51 23.23 -9.15
N GLY A 172 -8.63 22.54 -8.89
CA GLY A 172 -9.59 22.15 -9.92
C GLY A 172 -10.52 23.27 -10.36
N ALA A 173 -10.41 24.49 -9.79
CA ALA A 173 -11.29 25.61 -10.07
C ALA A 173 -11.37 25.98 -11.57
N LYS A 174 -10.27 25.80 -12.33
CA LYS A 174 -10.24 25.99 -13.79
C LYS A 174 -11.28 25.11 -14.52
N TYR A 175 -11.63 23.97 -13.95
CA TYR A 175 -12.53 22.98 -14.52
C TYR A 175 -13.90 22.94 -13.83
N GLY A 176 -14.21 23.93 -12.98
CA GLY A 176 -15.47 24.00 -12.25
C GLY A 176 -15.57 23.03 -11.06
N LEU A 177 -14.45 22.47 -10.60
CA LEU A 177 -14.44 21.63 -9.40
C LEU A 177 -14.42 22.48 -8.12
N PRO A 178 -15.01 21.98 -7.02
CA PRO A 178 -14.97 22.66 -5.72
C PRO A 178 -13.54 22.74 -5.17
N ASP A 179 -13.27 23.77 -4.36
CA ASP A 179 -11.95 24.01 -3.74
C ASP A 179 -11.48 22.90 -2.79
N SER A 180 -12.40 22.01 -2.37
CA SER A 180 -12.10 20.82 -1.59
C SER A 180 -11.28 19.79 -2.38
N LEU A 181 -11.42 19.78 -3.71
CA LEU A 181 -10.75 18.86 -4.62
C LEU A 181 -9.58 19.53 -5.32
N ALA A 182 -8.52 18.75 -5.51
CA ALA A 182 -7.35 19.11 -6.28
C ALA A 182 -7.11 18.06 -7.35
N ILE A 183 -6.37 18.45 -8.38
CA ILE A 183 -6.01 17.62 -9.52
C ILE A 183 -4.50 17.47 -9.57
N LEU A 184 -4.07 16.28 -9.90
CA LEU A 184 -2.70 15.90 -10.13
C LEU A 184 -2.67 15.13 -11.45
N SER A 185 -1.86 15.58 -12.39
CA SER A 185 -1.75 14.94 -13.69
C SER A 185 -0.39 15.22 -14.29
N GLU A 186 0.15 14.25 -15.04
CA GLU A 186 1.37 14.45 -15.80
C GLU A 186 1.16 15.41 -17.00
N MET A 187 -0.07 15.52 -17.49
CA MET A 187 -0.39 16.19 -18.75
C MET A 187 -1.74 16.92 -18.70
N GLY A 188 -1.76 18.15 -19.23
CA GLY A 188 -3.00 18.93 -19.31
C GLY A 188 -4.07 18.25 -20.19
N GLU A 189 -3.66 17.63 -21.29
CA GLU A 189 -4.55 16.87 -22.19
C GLU A 189 -5.29 15.74 -21.47
N VAL A 190 -4.61 15.01 -20.58
CA VAL A 190 -5.23 13.94 -19.78
C VAL A 190 -6.30 14.51 -18.86
N THR A 191 -6.02 15.67 -18.25
CA THR A 191 -6.99 16.34 -17.37
C THR A 191 -8.23 16.76 -18.16
N GLU A 192 -8.06 17.38 -19.33
CA GLU A 192 -9.17 17.81 -20.19
C GLU A 192 -9.96 16.63 -20.76
N GLY A 193 -9.29 15.54 -21.11
CA GLY A 193 -9.92 14.32 -21.58
C GLY A 193 -10.73 13.61 -20.50
N MET A 194 -10.22 13.50 -19.28
CA MET A 194 -10.89 12.84 -18.16
C MET A 194 -12.02 13.68 -17.56
N MET A 195 -11.92 15.01 -17.60
CA MET A 195 -12.91 15.94 -17.04
C MET A 195 -13.98 16.34 -18.07
N ASP A 196 -14.92 15.44 -18.36
CA ASP A 196 -16.12 15.83 -19.11
C ASP A 196 -17.22 16.37 -18.19
N ALA A 197 -18.29 16.90 -18.79
CA ALA A 197 -19.42 17.46 -18.06
C ALA A 197 -20.07 16.46 -17.08
N LYS A 198 -20.12 15.15 -17.42
CA LYS A 198 -20.71 14.12 -16.56
C LYS A 198 -19.82 13.85 -15.34
N MET A 199 -18.52 13.70 -15.55
CA MET A 199 -17.52 13.48 -14.50
C MET A 199 -17.43 14.68 -13.58
N ILE A 200 -17.40 15.91 -14.12
CA ILE A 200 -17.41 17.13 -13.32
C ILE A 200 -18.68 17.21 -12.46
N HIS A 201 -19.84 16.85 -13.01
CA HIS A 201 -21.09 16.77 -12.25
C HIS A 201 -21.00 15.75 -11.10
N PHE A 202 -20.51 14.54 -11.35
CA PHE A 202 -20.32 13.52 -10.29
C PHE A 202 -19.35 14.00 -9.21
N LEU A 203 -18.20 14.54 -9.62
CA LEU A 203 -17.17 15.02 -8.70
C LEU A 203 -17.66 16.18 -7.85
N THR A 204 -18.49 17.07 -8.40
CA THR A 204 -19.04 18.22 -7.68
C THR A 204 -20.15 17.81 -6.73
N HIS A 205 -21.07 16.94 -7.19
CA HIS A 205 -22.22 16.52 -6.40
C HIS A 205 -21.85 15.60 -5.22
N TYR A 206 -20.80 14.79 -5.39
CA TYR A 206 -20.33 13.84 -4.36
C TYR A 206 -18.93 14.18 -3.80
N ALA A 207 -18.53 15.46 -3.89
CA ALA A 207 -17.20 15.92 -3.47
C ALA A 207 -16.87 15.59 -1.99
N ASP A 208 -17.90 15.52 -1.14
CA ASP A 208 -17.83 15.19 0.28
C ASP A 208 -17.51 13.71 0.55
N LYS A 209 -17.93 12.82 -0.36
CA LYS A 209 -17.73 11.37 -0.26
C LYS A 209 -16.44 10.89 -0.94
N ILE A 210 -15.83 11.72 -1.77
CA ILE A 210 -14.63 11.34 -2.53
C ILE A 210 -13.37 11.69 -1.75
N GLU A 211 -12.57 10.68 -1.39
CA GLU A 211 -11.24 10.92 -0.83
C GLU A 211 -10.21 11.11 -1.92
N SER A 212 -10.11 10.12 -2.82
CA SER A 212 -9.18 10.12 -3.94
C SER A 212 -9.64 9.18 -5.06
N ILE A 213 -9.31 9.55 -6.29
CA ILE A 213 -9.48 8.78 -7.51
C ILE A 213 -8.17 8.87 -8.26
N GLN A 214 -7.61 7.74 -8.67
CA GLN A 214 -6.33 7.62 -9.35
C GLN A 214 -6.48 6.69 -10.55
N PHE A 215 -5.94 7.13 -11.68
CA PHE A 215 -5.81 6.41 -12.93
C PHE A 215 -4.31 6.34 -13.21
N SER A 216 -3.76 5.13 -13.31
CA SER A 216 -2.33 4.94 -13.51
C SER A 216 -2.08 3.72 -14.35
N ASP A 217 -1.30 3.89 -15.42
CA ASP A 217 -0.79 2.77 -16.21
C ASP A 217 0.46 2.13 -15.56
N GLN A 218 1.16 2.86 -14.70
CA GLN A 218 2.42 2.45 -14.07
C GLN A 218 2.25 2.03 -12.60
N PHE A 219 1.06 1.55 -12.22
CA PHE A 219 0.82 1.19 -10.82
C PHE A 219 1.67 -0.03 -10.43
N SER A 220 2.66 0.19 -9.56
CA SER A 220 3.60 -0.82 -9.04
C SER A 220 3.38 -1.16 -7.55
N GLY A 221 2.33 -0.59 -6.93
CA GLY A 221 2.07 -0.72 -5.50
C GLY A 221 2.59 0.47 -4.67
N PRO A 222 2.45 0.40 -3.33
CA PRO A 222 3.05 1.38 -2.43
C PRO A 222 4.56 1.43 -2.65
N LYS A 223 5.16 2.61 -2.56
CA LYS A 223 6.61 2.77 -2.48
C LYS A 223 7.09 1.88 -1.34
N LEU A 224 7.81 0.83 -1.69
CA LEU A 224 8.62 0.13 -0.72
C LEU A 224 9.63 1.16 -0.22
N MET A 225 9.40 1.67 1.00
CA MET A 225 10.47 2.32 1.74
C MET A 225 11.63 1.32 1.71
N GLN A 226 12.79 1.87 1.37
CA GLN A 226 13.99 1.18 0.99
C GLN A 226 14.59 0.41 2.19
N GLU A 227 13.86 -0.56 2.71
CA GLU A 227 14.32 -1.53 3.69
C GLU A 227 14.68 -2.81 2.93
N GLU A 228 15.99 -2.94 2.71
CA GLU A 228 16.75 -4.19 2.59
C GLU A 228 16.41 -5.20 1.48
N GLY A 229 15.87 -4.76 0.35
CA GLY A 229 15.74 -5.60 -0.84
C GLY A 229 16.31 -4.93 -2.08
N GLN A 230 17.42 -5.43 -2.61
CA GLN A 230 17.89 -5.07 -3.95
C GLN A 230 16.74 -5.25 -4.97
N LEU A 231 16.16 -4.14 -5.44
CA LEU A 231 15.22 -4.15 -6.57
C LEU A 231 16.03 -4.38 -7.84
N THR A 232 16.37 -5.64 -8.09
CA THR A 232 17.15 -6.06 -9.25
C THR A 232 16.31 -6.09 -10.53
N LYS A 233 14.98 -6.01 -10.39
CA LYS A 233 14.01 -6.02 -11.48
C LYS A 233 13.13 -4.76 -11.38
N LEU A 234 12.78 -4.20 -12.54
CA LEU A 234 11.76 -3.16 -12.62
C LEU A 234 10.47 -3.69 -11.98
N PRO A 235 9.78 -2.89 -11.16
CA PRO A 235 8.48 -3.29 -10.63
C PRO A 235 7.55 -3.67 -11.77
N GLU A 236 6.79 -4.76 -11.63
CA GLU A 236 5.76 -5.10 -12.59
C GLU A 236 4.66 -4.05 -12.51
N THR A 237 4.47 -3.31 -13.59
CA THR A 237 3.50 -2.22 -13.67
C THR A 237 2.21 -2.74 -14.26
N LYS A 238 1.08 -2.36 -13.65
CA LYS A 238 -0.25 -2.78 -14.09
C LYS A 238 -1.14 -1.56 -14.29
N LYS A 239 -1.92 -1.55 -15.37
CA LYS A 239 -2.91 -0.49 -15.58
C LYS A 239 -4.03 -0.64 -14.57
N THR A 240 -4.14 0.32 -13.66
CA THR A 240 -5.01 0.23 -12.50
C THR A 240 -5.74 1.54 -12.27
N LEU A 241 -7.05 1.43 -12.03
CA LEU A 241 -7.88 2.52 -11.52
C LEU A 241 -8.13 2.27 -10.03
N LEU A 242 -7.87 3.27 -9.20
CA LEU A 242 -8.03 3.22 -7.75
C LEU A 242 -9.02 4.30 -7.33
N PHE A 243 -10.09 3.91 -6.69
CA PHE A 243 -11.09 4.81 -6.14
C PHE A 243 -11.16 4.61 -4.64
N THR A 244 -11.08 5.69 -3.87
CA THR A 244 -11.25 5.67 -2.43
C THR A 244 -12.36 6.64 -2.05
N PHE A 245 -13.44 6.08 -1.53
CA PHE A 245 -14.60 6.82 -1.07
C PHE A 245 -14.69 6.75 0.46
N ASN A 246 -15.03 7.88 1.07
CA ASN A 246 -15.36 7.97 2.49
C ASN A 246 -16.85 7.74 2.68
N VAL A 247 -17.21 6.82 3.56
CA VAL A 247 -18.60 6.61 3.94
C VAL A 247 -19.04 7.74 4.87
N PRO A 248 -20.19 8.38 4.62
CA PRO A 248 -20.70 9.42 5.51
C PRO A 248 -21.01 8.85 6.91
N GLY A 249 -20.88 9.69 7.94
CA GLY A 249 -21.21 9.32 9.33
C GLY A 249 -20.04 9.31 10.31
N LEU A 250 -18.80 9.60 9.89
CA LEU A 250 -17.63 9.82 10.78
C LEU A 250 -17.46 8.72 11.85
N GLY A 251 -17.76 7.47 11.48
CA GLY A 251 -17.66 6.29 12.34
C GLY A 251 -18.99 5.75 12.89
N ASN A 252 -20.07 6.55 12.86
CA ASN A 252 -21.44 6.15 13.18
C ASN A 252 -22.25 5.78 11.94
N THR A 253 -21.66 4.91 11.13
CA THR A 253 -22.17 4.52 9.83
C THR A 253 -23.42 3.64 9.95
N SER A 254 -24.45 3.95 9.18
CA SER A 254 -25.69 3.17 9.06
C SER A 254 -25.76 2.42 7.72
N PRO A 255 -26.62 1.38 7.60
CA PRO A 255 -26.85 0.73 6.30
C PRO A 255 -27.32 1.69 5.20
N LYS A 256 -28.09 2.73 5.54
CA LYS A 256 -28.56 3.75 4.60
C LYS A 256 -27.41 4.57 3.99
N ASP A 257 -26.36 4.79 4.78
CA ASP A 257 -25.17 5.49 4.30
C ASP A 257 -24.43 4.68 3.24
N MET A 258 -24.48 3.35 3.33
CA MET A 258 -23.93 2.45 2.31
C MET A 258 -24.74 2.50 1.02
N GLU A 259 -26.07 2.59 1.10
CA GLU A 259 -26.94 2.75 -0.08
C GLU A 259 -26.65 4.06 -0.81
N SER A 260 -26.28 5.11 -0.07
CA SER A 260 -25.94 6.42 -0.64
C SER A 260 -24.67 6.43 -1.51
N LEU A 261 -23.90 5.33 -1.52
CA LEU A 261 -22.71 5.13 -2.35
C LEU A 261 -23.04 4.51 -3.71
N LEU A 262 -24.27 4.04 -3.94
CA LEU A 262 -24.68 3.41 -5.21
C LEU A 262 -24.33 4.27 -6.45
N PRO A 263 -24.60 5.60 -6.46
CA PRO A 263 -24.25 6.43 -7.62
C PRO A 263 -22.73 6.53 -7.86
N LEU A 264 -21.90 6.37 -6.82
CA LEU A 264 -20.45 6.36 -6.97
C LEU A 264 -19.97 5.10 -7.70
N MET A 265 -20.64 3.96 -7.52
CA MET A 265 -20.35 2.76 -8.32
C MET A 265 -20.70 2.96 -9.79
N SER A 266 -21.80 3.64 -10.09
CA SER A 266 -22.11 4.05 -11.47
C SER A 266 -21.03 4.97 -12.06
N MET A 267 -20.47 5.88 -11.25
CA MET A 267 -19.33 6.72 -11.64
C MET A 267 -18.06 5.88 -11.88
N VAL A 268 -17.81 4.83 -11.09
CA VAL A 268 -16.69 3.90 -11.33
C VAL A 268 -16.85 3.19 -12.67
N ILE A 269 -18.02 2.63 -12.96
CA ILE A 269 -18.31 1.97 -14.25
C ILE A 269 -18.13 2.96 -15.41
N TYR A 270 -18.66 4.18 -15.27
CA TYR A 270 -18.47 5.26 -16.25
C TYR A 270 -16.99 5.57 -16.48
N SER A 271 -16.19 5.61 -15.41
CA SER A 271 -14.75 5.88 -15.47
C SER A 271 -13.99 4.76 -16.18
N ILE A 272 -14.40 3.50 -16.03
CA ILE A 272 -13.83 2.36 -16.75
C ILE A 272 -14.07 2.52 -18.25
N ASP A 273 -15.32 2.75 -18.66
CA ASP A 273 -15.68 2.94 -20.06
C ASP A 273 -14.97 4.14 -20.69
N LYS A 274 -14.81 5.20 -19.90
CA LYS A 274 -14.12 6.40 -20.35
C LYS A 274 -12.62 6.17 -20.51
N ALA A 275 -11.99 5.46 -19.58
CA ALA A 275 -10.57 5.10 -19.69
C ALA A 275 -10.29 4.24 -20.93
N LYS A 276 -11.24 3.37 -21.33
CA LYS A 276 -11.14 2.56 -22.57
C LYS A 276 -11.25 3.39 -23.85
N LYS A 277 -12.13 4.39 -23.84
CA LYS A 277 -12.40 5.25 -25.02
C LYS A 277 -11.36 6.35 -25.18
N PHE A 278 -10.77 6.82 -24.09
CA PHE A 278 -9.83 7.91 -24.13
C PHE A 278 -8.49 7.46 -24.71
N ARG A 279 -8.09 8.12 -25.79
CA ARG A 279 -6.78 7.93 -26.43
C ARG A 279 -6.05 9.26 -26.50
N LEU A 280 -4.76 9.22 -26.19
CA LEU A 280 -3.90 10.39 -26.27
C LEU A 280 -3.64 10.77 -27.73
N ASN A 281 -3.48 12.06 -27.99
CA ASN A 281 -2.98 12.51 -29.27
C ASN A 281 -1.53 12.05 -29.50
N ARG A 282 -1.03 12.19 -30.72
CA ARG A 282 0.32 11.76 -31.10
C ARG A 282 1.43 12.43 -30.27
N GLU A 283 1.27 13.71 -29.95
CA GLU A 283 2.25 14.46 -29.15
C GLU A 283 2.23 14.02 -27.69
N GLY A 284 1.03 13.78 -27.16
CA GLY A 284 0.79 13.30 -25.81
C GLY A 284 1.40 11.93 -25.60
N LYS A 285 1.16 11.01 -26.53
CA LYS A 285 1.80 9.69 -26.53
C LYS A 285 3.33 9.77 -26.54
N GLN A 286 3.91 10.60 -27.43
CA GLN A 286 5.37 10.78 -27.46
C GLN A 286 5.93 11.36 -26.16
N LYS A 287 5.21 12.29 -25.52
CA LYS A 287 5.62 12.87 -24.23
C LYS A 287 5.54 11.82 -23.13
N ALA A 288 4.48 11.02 -23.12
CA ALA A 288 4.26 9.95 -22.18
C ALA A 288 5.36 8.88 -22.28
N ASP A 289 5.70 8.45 -23.50
CA ASP A 289 6.76 7.46 -23.75
C ASP A 289 8.15 7.98 -23.32
N LYS A 290 8.45 9.26 -23.61
CA LYS A 290 9.67 9.92 -23.14
C LYS A 290 9.76 9.97 -21.61
N ASN A 291 8.64 10.22 -20.93
CA ASN A 291 8.61 10.27 -19.47
C ASN A 291 8.89 8.89 -18.86
N ARG A 292 8.31 7.82 -19.43
CA ARG A 292 8.57 6.42 -19.03
C ARG A 292 10.02 6.02 -19.26
N ALA A 293 10.57 6.30 -20.45
CA ALA A 293 11.97 6.03 -20.75
C ALA A 293 12.93 6.76 -19.78
N ARG A 294 12.59 7.99 -19.36
CA ARG A 294 13.37 8.74 -18.37
C ARG A 294 13.33 8.07 -16.98
N VAL A 295 12.16 7.58 -16.56
CA VAL A 295 12.01 6.86 -15.29
C VAL A 295 12.80 5.56 -15.31
N GLU A 296 12.71 4.78 -16.39
CA GLU A 296 13.50 3.56 -16.59
C GLU A 296 15.01 3.85 -16.56
N GLU A 297 15.47 4.91 -17.23
CA GLU A 297 16.87 5.32 -17.21
C GLU A 297 17.34 5.71 -15.81
N ASN A 298 16.53 6.45 -15.05
CA ASN A 298 16.83 6.81 -13.67
C ASN A 298 16.92 5.58 -12.77
N PHE A 299 16.02 4.62 -12.94
CA PHE A 299 16.06 3.35 -12.23
C PHE A 299 17.33 2.57 -12.55
N LEU A 300 17.67 2.41 -13.83
CA LEU A 300 18.89 1.72 -14.28
C LEU A 300 20.16 2.37 -13.73
N LYS A 301 20.23 3.71 -13.71
CA LYS A 301 21.34 4.46 -13.11
C LYS A 301 21.44 4.19 -11.62
N LEU A 302 20.33 4.26 -10.89
CA LEU A 302 20.29 3.99 -9.45
C LEU A 302 20.74 2.55 -9.15
N THR A 303 20.21 1.57 -9.88
CA THR A 303 20.59 0.16 -9.73
C THR A 303 22.06 -0.06 -10.06
N HIS A 304 22.61 0.61 -11.07
CA HIS A 304 24.03 0.49 -11.42
C HIS A 304 24.93 1.04 -10.31
N VAL A 305 24.60 2.21 -9.74
CA VAL A 305 25.33 2.79 -8.60
C VAL A 305 25.30 1.85 -7.40
N GLN A 306 24.11 1.34 -7.05
CA GLN A 306 23.96 0.38 -5.94
C GLN A 306 24.75 -0.92 -6.18
N ARG A 307 24.74 -1.46 -7.40
CA ARG A 307 25.55 -2.65 -7.74
C ARG A 307 27.05 -2.37 -7.64
N GLN A 308 27.50 -1.19 -8.05
CA GLN A 308 28.90 -0.79 -7.92
C GLN A 308 29.31 -0.63 -6.46
N GLU A 309 28.49 0.02 -5.64
CA GLU A 309 28.72 0.21 -4.20
C GLU A 309 28.75 -1.14 -3.47
N ALA A 310 27.77 -2.01 -3.71
CA ALA A 310 27.75 -3.36 -3.12
C ALA A 310 28.97 -4.20 -3.54
N ALA A 311 29.41 -4.08 -4.80
CA ALA A 311 30.62 -4.75 -5.28
C ALA A 311 31.91 -4.17 -4.67
N GLN A 312 31.95 -2.86 -4.40
CA GLN A 312 33.06 -2.21 -3.69
C GLN A 312 33.10 -2.63 -2.23
N SER A 313 31.98 -2.55 -1.51
CA SER A 313 31.87 -3.01 -0.11
C SER A 313 32.30 -4.47 0.05
N ARG A 314 31.82 -5.38 -0.80
CA ARG A 314 32.24 -6.79 -0.79
C ARG A 314 33.73 -6.97 -1.07
N ARG A 315 34.34 -6.10 -1.88
CA ARG A 315 35.79 -6.14 -2.15
C ARG A 315 36.59 -5.62 -0.97
N GLU A 316 36.11 -4.58 -0.31
CA GLU A 316 36.75 -3.99 0.87
C GLU A 316 36.65 -4.91 2.09
N GLU A 317 35.50 -5.54 2.30
CA GLU A 317 35.29 -6.54 3.35
C GLU A 317 36.21 -7.75 3.15
N LYS A 318 36.30 -8.29 1.93
CA LYS A 318 37.25 -9.37 1.61
C LYS A 318 38.70 -8.97 1.85
N LYS A 319 39.09 -7.74 1.51
CA LYS A 319 40.44 -7.22 1.79
C LYS A 319 40.70 -7.07 3.29
N ARG A 320 39.71 -6.60 4.05
CA ARG A 320 39.82 -6.44 5.51
C ARG A 320 39.96 -7.81 6.18
N ALA A 321 39.12 -8.79 5.80
CA ALA A 321 39.20 -10.16 6.29
C ALA A 321 40.53 -10.85 5.91
N GLU A 322 41.05 -10.63 4.70
CA GLU A 322 42.36 -11.15 4.30
C GLU A 322 43.49 -10.53 5.15
N LYS A 323 43.43 -9.22 5.42
CA LYS A 323 44.40 -8.54 6.28
C LYS A 323 44.35 -9.01 7.73
N GLU A 324 43.15 -9.21 8.27
CA GLU A 324 42.94 -9.73 9.62
C GLU A 324 43.44 -11.17 9.75
N ARG A 325 43.22 -12.01 8.72
CA ARG A 325 43.78 -13.37 8.66
C ARG A 325 45.30 -13.40 8.62
N ILE A 326 45.95 -12.45 7.95
CA ILE A 326 47.42 -12.36 7.90
C ILE A 326 47.98 -11.86 9.24
N MET A 327 47.28 -10.92 9.90
CA MET A 327 47.68 -10.39 11.20
C MET A 327 47.52 -11.41 12.34
N ASN A 328 46.58 -12.36 12.21
CA ASN A 328 46.28 -13.37 13.22
C ASN A 328 47.01 -14.71 13.00
N GLU A 329 48.03 -14.76 12.14
CA GLU A 329 48.85 -15.96 11.92
C GLU A 329 49.94 -16.04 13.01
N GLU A 330 50.05 -17.19 13.69
CA GLU A 330 50.93 -17.35 14.87
C GLU A 330 52.42 -17.54 14.53
N ASP A 331 52.76 -17.89 13.28
CA ASP A 331 54.14 -18.13 12.82
C ASP A 331 54.77 -16.87 12.18
N PRO A 332 55.83 -16.29 12.78
CA PRO A 332 56.43 -15.04 12.32
C PRO A 332 57.14 -15.12 10.96
N GLU A 333 57.66 -16.29 10.54
CA GLU A 333 58.24 -16.41 9.19
C GLU A 333 57.15 -16.49 8.11
N LYS A 334 56.05 -17.17 8.43
CA LYS A 334 54.91 -17.34 7.53
C LYS A 334 54.14 -16.04 7.35
N GLN A 335 53.99 -15.25 8.42
CA GLN A 335 53.39 -13.91 8.36
C GLN A 335 54.17 -12.98 7.42
N ARG A 336 55.51 -12.90 7.56
CA ARG A 336 56.35 -12.05 6.68
C ARG A 336 56.23 -12.43 5.21
N ARG A 337 56.19 -13.74 4.89
CA ARG A 337 55.99 -14.22 3.52
C ARG A 337 54.61 -13.84 2.95
N LEU A 338 53.56 -13.92 3.76
CA LEU A 338 52.19 -13.56 3.34
C LEU A 338 52.03 -12.05 3.12
N GLU A 339 52.62 -11.22 3.99
CA GLU A 339 52.63 -9.77 3.86
C GLU A 339 53.39 -9.29 2.61
N GLU A 340 54.60 -9.82 2.37
CA GLU A 340 55.38 -9.50 1.17
C GLU A 340 54.67 -9.94 -0.12
N ALA A 341 54.02 -11.11 -0.11
CA ALA A 341 53.22 -11.59 -1.23
C ALA A 341 52.00 -10.70 -1.49
N ALA A 342 51.34 -10.20 -0.44
CA ALA A 342 50.21 -9.27 -0.55
C ALA A 342 50.63 -7.90 -1.12
N LEU A 343 51.73 -7.33 -0.61
CA LEU A 343 52.32 -6.08 -1.08
C LEU A 343 52.71 -6.14 -2.56
N ARG A 344 53.37 -7.24 -2.98
CA ARG A 344 53.75 -7.45 -4.37
C ARG A 344 52.53 -7.61 -5.29
N ARG A 345 51.44 -8.22 -4.81
CA ARG A 345 50.17 -8.32 -5.56
C ARG A 345 49.48 -6.95 -5.69
N GLU A 346 49.56 -6.10 -4.68
CA GLU A 346 48.96 -4.77 -4.71
C GLU A 346 49.74 -3.81 -5.63
N GLN A 347 51.07 -3.81 -5.56
CA GLN A 347 51.94 -3.04 -6.46
C GLN A 347 51.67 -3.39 -7.93
N LYS A 348 51.62 -4.68 -8.28
CA LYS A 348 51.27 -5.15 -9.64
C LYS A 348 49.87 -4.69 -10.08
N LYS A 349 48.90 -4.58 -9.16
CA LYS A 349 47.55 -4.06 -9.48
C LYS A 349 47.58 -2.55 -9.74
N LEU A 350 48.34 -1.79 -8.96
CA LEU A 350 48.53 -0.35 -9.13
C LEU A 350 49.22 -0.01 -10.45
N GLU A 351 50.32 -0.69 -10.78
CA GLU A 351 51.03 -0.54 -12.06
C GLU A 351 50.11 -0.81 -13.26
N LYS A 352 49.35 -1.91 -13.23
CA LYS A 352 48.38 -2.23 -14.29
C LYS A 352 47.28 -1.17 -14.42
N LYS A 353 46.81 -0.58 -13.31
CA LYS A 353 45.83 0.52 -13.35
C LYS A 353 46.43 1.79 -13.96
N GLN A 354 47.66 2.14 -13.58
CA GLN A 354 48.36 3.30 -14.13
C GLN A 354 48.63 3.15 -15.63
N MET A 355 49.03 1.97 -16.10
CA MET A 355 49.21 1.70 -17.54
C MET A 355 47.90 1.87 -18.32
N LYS A 356 46.78 1.39 -17.79
CA LYS A 356 45.46 1.53 -18.43
C LYS A 356 44.97 2.98 -18.46
N MET A 357 45.17 3.77 -17.40
CA MET A 357 44.81 5.19 -17.40
C MET A 357 45.62 6.01 -18.41
N LYS A 358 46.91 5.69 -18.58
CA LYS A 358 47.76 6.32 -19.61
C LYS A 358 47.23 6.04 -21.03
N GLN A 359 46.77 4.81 -21.31
CA GLN A 359 46.20 4.46 -22.62
C GLN A 359 44.86 5.14 -22.92
N ILE A 360 43.99 5.30 -21.92
CA ILE A 360 42.69 5.99 -22.11
C ILE A 360 42.90 7.47 -22.39
N LYS A 361 43.88 8.12 -21.74
CA LYS A 361 44.22 9.53 -21.98
C LYS A 361 44.74 9.80 -23.40
N VAL A 362 45.50 8.86 -23.97
CA VAL A 362 46.05 8.97 -25.34
C VAL A 362 44.98 8.73 -26.41
N LYS A 363 43.91 7.98 -26.09
CA LYS A 363 42.79 7.72 -27.01
C LYS A 363 41.68 8.78 -26.99
N ALA A 364 41.71 9.70 -26.02
CA ALA A 364 40.74 10.78 -25.85
C ALA A 364 41.27 12.15 -26.32
N MET A 365 42.55 12.23 -26.70
CA MET A 365 43.13 13.26 -27.58
C MET A 365 43.03 12.78 -29.02
#